data_AF-A0A2U2ZB63-F1
#
_entry.id   AF-A0A2U2ZB63-F1
#
_cell.length_a   1.000
_cell.length_b   1.000
_cell.length_c   1.000
_cell.angle_alpha   90.00
_cell.angle_beta   90.00
_cell.angle_gamma   90.00
#
_symmetry.space_group_name_H-M   'P 1'
#
loop_
_entity.id
_entity.type
_entity.pdbx_description
1 polymer ?
#
loop_
_entity_poly.entity_id
_entity_poly.type
_entity_poly.pdbx_seq_one_letter_code
_entity_poly.pdbx_strand_id
1 'polypeptide(L)'
;MARTVIDIDDDKLAEAAEIFGTSTKVATVNAALEDAIKRRKRMSFLTWLAEGGLPGLTGPVEETADGLGRPRRHRRLIPLHRARSKTLAWCSWSTRSSDARDSRSVGSSSGR
;
A
#
# COMPACT_ATOMS: atom_id res chain seq x y z
N MET A 1 8.37 20.42 -10.37
CA MET A 1 7.83 20.35 -11.74
C MET A 1 8.35 21.53 -12.53
N ALA A 2 8.56 21.38 -13.84
CA ALA A 2 8.85 22.50 -14.74
C ALA A 2 7.56 23.28 -15.03
N ARG A 3 7.66 24.61 -15.15
CA ARG A 3 6.52 25.47 -15.47
C ARG A 3 6.45 25.67 -16.98
N THR A 4 5.33 25.26 -17.57
CA THR A 4 5.04 25.45 -18.99
C THR A 4 3.83 26.35 -19.12
N VAL A 5 3.88 27.33 -20.02
CA VAL A 5 2.74 28.18 -20.35
C VAL A 5 2.11 27.60 -21.61
N ILE A 6 0.85 27.19 -21.52
CA ILE A 6 0.04 26.66 -22.61
C ILE A 6 -1.35 27.26 -22.53
N ASP A 7 -1.96 27.51 -23.69
CA ASP A 7 -3.36 27.91 -23.77
C ASP A 7 -4.26 26.68 -23.71
N ILE A 8 -5.31 26.76 -22.89
CA ILE A 8 -6.27 25.68 -22.68
C ILE A 8 -7.66 26.31 -22.72
N ASP A 9 -8.59 25.61 -23.36
CA ASP A 9 -10.00 25.96 -23.37
C ASP A 9 -10.58 25.84 -21.94
N ASP A 10 -11.01 26.98 -21.38
CA ASP A 10 -11.48 27.06 -19.99
C ASP A 10 -12.81 26.32 -19.77
N ASP A 11 -13.66 26.20 -20.80
CA ASP A 11 -14.93 25.47 -20.69
C ASP A 11 -14.66 23.96 -20.54
N LYS A 12 -13.75 23.43 -21.37
CA LYS A 12 -13.30 22.03 -21.26
C LYS A 12 -12.60 21.76 -19.94
N LEU A 13 -11.85 22.73 -19.44
CA LEU A 13 -11.12 22.60 -18.18
C LEU A 13 -12.07 22.59 -16.98
N ALA A 14 -13.16 23.35 -17.04
CA ALA A 14 -14.22 23.34 -16.02
C ALA A 14 -14.94 21.99 -15.99
N GLU A 15 -15.36 21.48 -17.15
CA GLU A 15 -16.01 20.16 -17.25
C GLU A 15 -15.09 19.04 -16.73
N ALA A 16 -13.81 19.07 -17.12
CA ALA A 16 -12.83 18.13 -16.60
C ALA A 16 -12.65 18.25 -15.08
N ALA A 17 -12.69 19.46 -14.52
CA ALA A 17 -12.57 19.68 -13.09
C ALA A 17 -13.75 19.08 -12.32
N GLU A 18 -14.96 19.14 -12.87
CA GLU A 18 -16.14 18.47 -12.31
C GLU A 18 -16.01 16.95 -12.37
N ILE A 19 -15.59 16.41 -13.52
CA ILE A 19 -15.38 14.95 -13.71
C ILE A 19 -14.34 14.41 -12.73
N PHE A 20 -13.23 15.12 -12.53
CA PHE A 20 -12.14 14.70 -11.66
C PHE A 20 -12.29 15.17 -10.21
N GLY A 21 -13.30 16.00 -9.89
CA GLY A 21 -13.53 16.55 -8.56
C GLY A 21 -12.39 17.44 -8.07
N THR A 22 -11.73 18.17 -8.97
CA THR A 22 -10.56 19.00 -8.65
C THR A 22 -10.91 20.48 -8.57
N SER A 23 -10.25 21.19 -7.65
CA SER A 23 -10.50 22.63 -7.43
C SER A 23 -9.50 23.55 -8.14
N THR A 24 -8.39 23.02 -8.66
CA THR A 24 -7.34 23.82 -9.29
C THR A 24 -7.04 23.35 -10.71
N LYS A 25 -6.78 24.31 -11.61
CA LYS A 25 -6.45 24.05 -13.02
C LYS A 25 -5.30 23.04 -13.17
N VAL A 26 -4.25 23.19 -12.36
CA VAL A 26 -3.07 22.30 -12.39
C VAL A 26 -3.44 20.88 -11.94
N ALA A 27 -4.27 20.74 -10.89
CA ALA A 27 -4.72 19.42 -10.44
C ALA A 27 -5.57 18.74 -11.52
N THR A 28 -6.48 19.47 -12.17
CA THR A 28 -7.29 18.95 -13.28
C THR A 28 -6.43 18.44 -14.43
N VAL A 29 -5.45 19.24 -14.88
CA VAL A 29 -4.55 18.85 -15.98
C VAL A 29 -3.73 17.62 -15.61
N ASN A 30 -3.16 17.58 -14.42
CA ASN A 30 -2.36 16.43 -13.98
C ASN A 30 -3.22 15.17 -13.86
N ALA A 31 -4.44 15.27 -13.32
CA ALA A 31 -5.38 14.17 -13.22
C ALA A 31 -5.78 13.64 -14.61
N ALA A 32 -6.08 14.54 -15.55
CA ALA A 32 -6.43 14.19 -16.92
C ALA A 32 -5.27 13.47 -17.64
N LEU A 33 -4.04 13.96 -17.49
CA LEU A 33 -2.85 13.33 -18.06
C LEU A 33 -2.60 11.94 -17.45
N GLU A 34 -2.77 11.80 -16.13
CA GLU A 34 -2.61 10.53 -15.45
C GLU A 34 -3.66 9.51 -15.93
N ASP A 35 -4.93 9.92 -16.07
CA ASP A 35 -5.98 9.03 -16.60
C ASP A 35 -5.69 8.64 -18.05
N ALA A 36 -5.29 9.58 -18.91
CA ALA A 36 -4.95 9.28 -20.30
C ALA A 36 -3.81 8.26 -20.41
N ILE A 37 -2.76 8.40 -19.59
CA ILE A 37 -1.64 7.45 -19.52
C ILE A 37 -2.14 6.09 -19.02
N LYS A 38 -2.91 6.04 -17.94
CA LYS A 38 -3.45 4.79 -17.39
C LYS A 38 -4.34 4.09 -18.41
N ARG A 39 -5.22 4.83 -19.09
CA ARG A 39 -6.09 4.31 -20.15
C ARG A 39 -5.28 3.73 -21.29
N ARG A 40 -4.22 4.42 -21.75
CA ARG A 40 -3.35 3.90 -22.80
C ARG A 40 -2.61 2.63 -22.36
N LYS A 41 -2.05 2.61 -21.14
CA LYS A 41 -1.39 1.42 -20.58
C LYS A 41 -2.34 0.23 -20.47
N ARG A 42 -3.58 0.46 -20.00
CA ARG A 42 -4.62 -0.58 -19.95
C ARG A 42 -4.89 -1.15 -21.35
N MET A 43 -5.07 -0.29 -22.36
CA MET A 43 -5.30 -0.76 -23.73
C MET A 43 -4.12 -1.54 -24.30
N SER A 44 -2.89 -1.06 -24.12
CA SER A 44 -1.69 -1.77 -24.57
C SER A 44 -1.52 -3.12 -23.87
N PHE A 45 -1.81 -3.17 -22.57
CA PHE A 45 -1.78 -4.42 -21.81
C PHE A 45 -2.82 -5.42 -22.32
N LEU A 46 -4.06 -4.99 -22.55
CA LEU A 46 -5.10 -5.85 -23.11
C LEU A 46 -4.75 -6.35 -24.53
N THR A 47 -4.13 -5.51 -25.34
CA THR A 47 -3.65 -5.89 -26.69
C THR A 47 -2.60 -6.98 -26.58
N TRP A 48 -1.59 -6.78 -25.73
CA TRP A 48 -0.55 -7.76 -25.46
C TRP A 48 -1.10 -9.08 -24.89
N LEU A 49 -2.12 -9.02 -24.02
CA LEU A 49 -2.82 -10.22 -23.54
C LEU A 49 -3.49 -10.99 -24.69
N ALA A 50 -4.16 -10.30 -25.60
CA ALA A 50 -4.82 -10.91 -26.76
C ALA A 50 -3.81 -11.56 -27.73
N GLU A 51 -2.59 -11.02 -27.81
CA GLU A 51 -1.48 -11.58 -28.59
C GLU A 51 -0.81 -12.80 -27.92
N GLY A 52 -1.31 -13.26 -26.78
CA GLY A 52 -0.75 -14.42 -26.07
C GLY A 52 0.37 -14.06 -25.10
N GLY A 53 0.39 -12.82 -24.60
CA GLY A 53 1.39 -12.31 -23.66
C GLY A 53 1.55 -13.08 -22.34
N LEU A 54 0.65 -14.02 -22.02
CA LEU A 54 0.77 -14.87 -20.82
C LEU A 54 1.15 -16.33 -21.17
N PRO A 55 2.35 -16.57 -21.74
CA PRO A 55 2.79 -17.93 -21.99
C PRO A 55 2.90 -18.68 -20.67
N GLY A 56 2.30 -19.88 -20.61
CA GLY A 56 2.30 -20.73 -19.42
C GLY A 56 1.17 -20.49 -18.42
N LEU A 57 0.33 -19.46 -18.60
CA LEU A 57 -0.91 -19.28 -17.82
C LEU A 57 -2.19 -19.57 -18.65
N THR A 58 -2.04 -19.84 -19.94
CA THR A 58 -3.15 -20.18 -20.86
C THR A 58 -3.26 -21.69 -21.13
N GLY A 59 -2.51 -22.51 -20.40
CA GLY A 59 -2.61 -23.97 -20.47
C GLY A 59 -3.82 -24.51 -19.71
N PRO A 60 -4.15 -25.80 -19.87
CA PRO A 60 -5.15 -26.46 -19.04
C PRO A 60 -4.80 -26.27 -17.56
N VAL A 61 -5.79 -25.90 -16.74
CA VAL A 61 -5.60 -25.94 -15.29
C VAL A 61 -5.44 -27.40 -14.91
N GLU A 62 -4.22 -27.82 -14.58
CA GLU A 62 -4.03 -29.08 -13.90
C GLU A 62 -4.72 -28.93 -12.54
N GLU A 63 -5.91 -29.53 -12.40
CA GLU A 63 -6.50 -29.80 -11.10
C GLU A 63 -5.48 -30.65 -10.36
N THR A 64 -4.67 -29.99 -9.54
CA THR A 64 -3.78 -30.69 -8.64
C THR A 64 -4.70 -31.55 -7.80
N ALA A 65 -4.49 -32.86 -7.81
CA ALA A 65 -5.24 -33.84 -7.04
C ALA A 65 -5.04 -33.68 -5.51
N ASP A 66 -4.76 -32.46 -5.05
CA ASP A 66 -4.94 -31.99 -3.69
C ASP A 66 -6.44 -31.67 -3.44
N GLY A 67 -7.31 -32.60 -3.86
CA GLY A 67 -8.63 -32.83 -3.26
C GLY A 67 -8.54 -33.34 -1.81
N LEU A 68 -7.44 -33.04 -1.13
CA LEU A 68 -7.25 -33.21 0.30
C LEU A 68 -7.17 -31.81 0.88
N GLY A 69 -8.31 -31.33 1.37
CA GLY A 69 -8.34 -30.20 2.28
C GLY A 69 -7.25 -30.41 3.32
N ARG A 70 -6.23 -29.54 3.31
CA ARG A 70 -5.16 -29.56 4.31
C ARG A 70 -5.82 -29.67 5.68
N PRO A 71 -5.68 -30.77 6.43
CA PRO A 71 -6.12 -30.75 7.82
C PRO A 71 -5.27 -29.68 8.50
N ARG A 72 -5.97 -28.73 9.14
CA ARG A 72 -5.37 -27.73 10.01
C ARG A 72 -4.29 -28.41 10.81
N ARG A 73 -3.06 -27.87 10.71
CA ARG A 73 -1.89 -28.33 11.46
C ARG A 73 -2.34 -28.74 12.85
N HIS A 74 -2.30 -30.04 13.16
CA HIS A 74 -2.30 -30.45 14.55
C HIS A 74 -1.11 -29.74 15.17
N ARG A 75 -1.40 -28.70 15.95
CA ARG A 75 -0.49 -28.13 16.91
C ARG A 75 -0.03 -29.35 17.71
N ARG A 76 1.20 -29.82 17.44
CA ARG A 76 1.79 -30.88 18.24
C ARG A 76 1.64 -30.39 19.68
N LEU A 77 0.81 -31.08 20.44
CA LEU A 77 0.77 -30.95 21.87
C LEU A 77 2.21 -31.21 22.30
N ILE A 78 2.88 -30.15 22.76
CA ILE A 78 4.16 -30.27 23.44
C ILE A 78 3.89 -31.25 24.59
N PRO A 79 4.67 -32.35 24.74
CA PRO A 79 4.47 -33.27 25.84
C PRO A 79 4.71 -32.52 27.16
N LEU A 80 3.62 -32.12 27.83
CA LEU A 80 3.63 -31.75 29.23
C LEU A 80 3.78 -33.04 30.01
N HIS A 81 5.02 -33.52 30.19
CA HIS A 81 5.46 -34.25 31.38
C HIS A 81 6.96 -34.54 31.27
N ARG A 82 7.78 -33.79 32.00
CA ARG A 82 8.28 -34.22 33.32
C ARG A 82 9.36 -33.24 33.79
N ALA A 83 9.13 -32.72 34.98
CA ALA A 83 9.93 -31.74 35.71
C ALA A 83 11.42 -32.07 35.83
N ARG A 84 12.26 -31.00 35.87
CA ARG A 84 13.30 -30.81 36.89
C ARG A 84 13.89 -29.39 36.82
N SER A 85 13.45 -28.56 37.75
CA SER A 85 14.25 -27.66 38.59
C SER A 85 15.54 -27.05 38.01
N LYS A 86 15.54 -25.71 37.86
CA LYS A 86 16.57 -24.75 38.33
C LYS A 86 16.14 -23.35 37.85
N THR A 87 15.40 -22.60 38.68
CA THR A 87 15.92 -21.43 39.41
C THR A 87 16.70 -20.43 38.56
N LEU A 88 16.09 -19.24 38.41
CA LEU A 88 16.70 -17.93 38.18
C LEU A 88 17.34 -17.67 36.81
N ALA A 89 16.52 -17.21 35.87
CA ALA A 89 16.85 -16.11 34.95
C ALA A 89 15.60 -15.83 34.12
N TRP A 90 14.88 -14.74 34.43
CA TRP A 90 13.98 -13.97 33.55
C TRP A 90 13.09 -13.05 34.42
N CYS A 91 13.75 -12.19 35.20
CA CYS A 91 13.21 -10.88 35.58
C CYS A 91 14.22 -9.84 35.07
N SER A 92 14.32 -9.69 33.75
CA SER A 92 15.06 -8.59 33.12
C SER A 92 14.55 -8.28 31.71
N TRP A 93 13.24 -8.23 31.53
CA TRP A 93 12.68 -7.66 30.29
C TRP A 93 11.25 -7.13 30.48
N SER A 94 11.06 -6.30 31.52
CA SER A 94 9.87 -5.45 31.62
C SER A 94 10.13 -4.21 32.49
N THR A 95 11.01 -3.32 32.03
CA THR A 95 11.01 -1.89 32.39
C THR A 95 12.06 -1.15 31.57
N ARG A 96 11.75 -0.87 30.29
CA ARG A 96 12.38 0.25 29.56
C ARG A 96 11.45 0.68 28.42
N SER A 97 11.09 1.96 28.44
CA SER A 97 10.44 2.73 27.38
C SER A 97 8.91 2.76 27.34
N SER A 98 8.32 3.19 28.46
CA SER A 98 7.16 4.09 28.42
C SER A 98 7.48 5.25 29.35
N ASP A 99 8.16 6.27 28.81
CA ASP A 99 8.16 7.64 29.35
C ASP A 99 8.99 8.54 28.44
N ALA A 100 8.32 9.46 27.74
CA ALA A 100 8.82 10.78 27.31
C ALA A 100 7.91 11.32 26.20
N ARG A 101 6.71 11.74 26.59
CA ARG A 101 5.86 12.64 25.80
C ARG A 101 5.36 13.75 26.74
N ASP A 102 6.22 14.70 27.09
CA ASP A 102 5.81 16.09 27.29
C ASP A 102 7.04 16.98 27.52
N SER A 103 7.24 17.95 26.64
CA SER A 103 8.14 19.09 26.88
C SER A 103 7.67 20.24 26.00
N ARG A 104 6.64 20.93 26.48
CA ARG A 104 6.27 22.27 26.03
C ARG A 104 7.45 23.21 26.30
N SER A 105 8.08 23.73 25.25
CA SER A 105 8.95 24.89 25.35
C SER A 105 8.11 26.15 25.20
N VAL A 106 7.72 26.72 26.34
CA VAL A 106 7.19 28.09 26.42
C VAL A 106 8.39 29.02 26.51
N GLY A 107 8.81 29.57 25.37
CA GLY A 107 9.85 30.59 25.30
C GLY A 107 9.24 31.98 25.44
N SER A 108 9.24 32.52 26.66
CA SER A 108 9.06 33.95 26.92
C SER A 108 10.25 34.72 26.37
N SER A 109 10.01 35.59 25.39
CA SER A 109 10.93 36.67 25.02
C SER A 109 10.57 37.93 25.79
N SER A 110 11.45 38.35 26.70
CA SER A 110 11.44 39.66 27.36
C SER A 110 12.74 40.42 27.06
N GLY A 111 12.61 41.72 26.79
CA GLY A 111 13.69 42.70 26.55
C GLY A 111 13.84 43.05 25.07
N ARG A 112 13.83 44.31 24.62
CA ARG A 112 13.97 45.63 25.26
C ARG A 112 13.23 46.66 24.43
#